data_AF-A0A914G9Y2-F1
#
_entry.id   AF-A0A914G9Y2-F1
#
_cell.length_a   1.000
_cell.length_b   1.000
_cell.length_c   1.000
_cell.angle_alpha   90.00
_cell.angle_beta   90.00
_cell.angle_gamma   90.00
#
_symmetry.space_group_name_H-M   'P 1'
#
loop_
_entity.id
_entity.type
_entity.pdbx_description
1 polymer ?
#
loop_
_entity_poly.entity_id
_entity_poly.type
_entity_poly.pdbx_seq_one_letter_code
_entity_poly.pdbx_strand_id
1 'polypeptide(L)'
;MNSRLQLAYDNDYIDPTNLRSKLQKHLAAETELVANENRIENIKSDGYKLISSNHIEKERIRMQLNEVISGWDELKSKSAKKTKLLKESYEAYQLSRKLDDIEKWLDGIEHSLSTDDHGKDTQSVEKLIKKHDELRAEVEAKRPLVEEVVQKAAEMKQSNFENIGEQFEHSERIQERYNGLKEPCQIRADNLQDSLKFFQWIDEANEQVDWLHELVPRLQSSDYGSTLHAAQLLNTKHGILKQQIDSHAPIISQVKKNGYEMKSSGHFASKDIEKVLHTLTNQFDAV
;
A
#
# COMPACT_ATOMS: atom_id res chain seq x y z
N MET A 1 20.56 44.89 25.87
CA MET A 1 19.95 43.55 25.75
C MET A 1 20.50 42.92 24.47
N ASN A 2 21.27 41.84 24.58
CA ASN A 2 22.09 41.30 23.50
C ASN A 2 21.22 40.48 22.52
N SER A 3 21.31 40.71 21.20
CA SER A 3 20.48 40.00 20.20
C SER A 3 20.63 38.47 20.24
N ARG A 4 21.77 37.99 20.75
CA ARG A 4 22.05 36.57 21.00
C ARG A 4 21.22 35.96 22.13
N LEU A 5 20.86 36.75 23.14
CA LEU A 5 19.94 36.33 24.20
C LEU A 5 18.51 36.25 23.65
N GLN A 6 18.12 37.16 22.76
CA GLN A 6 16.80 37.19 22.14
C GLN A 6 16.55 35.97 21.23
N LEU A 7 17.55 35.55 20.45
CA LEU A 7 17.53 34.29 19.68
C LEU A 7 17.37 33.03 20.56
N ALA A 8 17.74 33.08 21.84
CA ALA A 8 17.57 31.95 22.76
C ALA A 8 16.17 31.87 23.39
N TYR A 9 15.34 32.92 23.25
CA TYR A 9 13.97 32.99 23.79
C TYR A 9 12.88 32.64 22.76
N ASP A 10 13.19 32.61 21.47
CA ASP A 10 12.18 32.29 20.46
C ASP A 10 11.85 30.79 20.44
N ASN A 11 10.58 30.49 20.69
CA ASN A 11 9.94 29.18 20.49
C ASN A 11 9.76 28.83 19.00
N ASP A 12 10.72 29.23 18.16
CA ASP A 12 10.72 29.10 16.70
C ASP A 12 10.63 27.66 16.19
N TYR A 13 10.86 26.68 17.06
CA TYR A 13 10.80 25.25 16.76
C TYR A 13 9.36 24.72 16.61
N ILE A 14 8.36 25.48 17.07
CA ILE A 14 6.94 25.12 16.97
C ILE A 14 6.40 25.32 15.54
N ASP A 15 6.93 26.30 14.81
CA ASP A 15 6.52 26.56 13.43
C ASP A 15 7.34 25.71 12.43
N PRO A 16 6.70 24.74 11.73
CA PRO A 16 7.39 23.84 10.79
C PRO A 16 7.93 24.59 9.56
N THR A 17 7.51 25.83 9.33
CA THR A 17 7.98 26.63 8.21
C THR A 17 9.46 26.94 8.35
N ASN A 18 10.23 26.65 7.29
CA ASN A 18 11.67 26.88 7.23
C ASN A 18 12.47 26.20 8.36
N LEU A 19 11.95 25.13 8.98
CA LEU A 19 12.59 24.46 10.12
C LEU A 19 14.03 23.99 9.81
N ARG A 20 14.28 23.53 8.58
CA ARG A 20 15.63 23.23 8.07
C ARG A 20 16.56 24.45 8.09
N SER A 21 16.06 25.62 7.65
CA SER A 21 16.82 26.87 7.63
C SER A 21 17.09 27.37 9.05
N LYS A 22 16.08 27.29 9.93
CA LYS A 22 16.21 27.62 11.36
C LYS A 22 17.29 26.74 12.02
N LEU A 23 17.25 25.42 11.80
CA LEU A 23 18.26 24.48 12.28
C LEU A 23 19.66 24.80 11.74
N GLN A 24 19.80 25.05 10.43
CA GLN A 24 21.09 25.39 9.83
C GLN A 24 21.69 26.69 10.38
N LYS A 25 20.87 27.73 10.55
CA LYS A 25 21.30 29.00 11.16
C LYS A 25 21.73 28.81 12.61
N HIS A 26 21.00 28.01 13.38
CA HIS A 26 21.35 27.72 14.77
C HIS A 26 22.65 26.92 14.89
N LEU A 27 22.87 25.92 14.03
CA LEU A 27 24.12 25.18 13.99
C LEU A 27 25.31 26.09 13.63
N ALA A 28 25.13 27.07 12.73
CA ALA A 28 26.16 28.07 12.45
C ALA A 28 26.46 28.92 13.70
N ALA A 29 25.44 29.39 14.41
CA ALA A 29 25.62 30.11 15.68
C ALA A 29 26.33 29.24 16.74
N GLU A 30 26.08 27.93 16.75
CA GLU A 30 26.76 27.00 17.67
C GLU A 30 28.25 26.86 17.34
N THR A 31 28.63 26.82 16.05
CA THR A 31 30.06 26.83 15.66
C THR A 31 30.76 28.11 16.11
N GLU A 32 30.07 29.26 16.06
CA GLU A 32 30.61 30.50 16.60
C GLU A 32 30.73 30.46 18.14
N LEU A 33 29.81 29.81 18.85
CA LEU A 33 29.91 29.64 20.30
C LEU A 33 31.14 28.82 20.67
N VAL A 34 31.35 27.68 20.00
CA VAL A 34 32.53 26.83 20.22
C VAL A 34 33.82 27.61 19.92
N ALA A 35 33.86 28.40 18.84
CA ALA A 35 35.03 29.23 18.51
C ALA A 35 35.33 30.31 19.56
N ASN A 36 34.32 30.79 20.30
CA ASN A 36 34.48 31.80 21.35
C ASN A 36 34.86 31.20 22.71
N GLU A 37 34.85 29.88 22.88
CA GLU A 37 35.14 29.19 24.15
C GLU A 37 36.56 29.52 24.65
N ASN A 38 37.56 29.45 23.75
CA ASN A 38 38.94 29.83 24.06
C ASN A 38 39.06 31.28 24.56
N ARG A 39 38.25 32.20 24.04
CA ARG A 39 38.28 33.61 24.47
C ARG A 39 37.75 33.76 25.88
N ILE A 40 36.69 33.03 26.24
CA ILE A 40 36.12 33.04 27.59
C ILE A 40 37.10 32.41 28.59
N GLU A 41 37.76 31.30 28.23
CA GLU A 41 38.79 30.69 29.07
C GLU A 41 39.99 31.62 29.30
N ASN A 42 40.42 32.36 28.27
CA ASN A 42 41.49 33.36 28.42
C ASN A 42 41.06 34.50 29.37
N ILE A 43 39.86 35.07 29.19
CA ILE A 43 39.31 36.12 30.06
C ILE A 43 39.23 35.64 31.52
N LYS A 44 38.79 34.39 31.71
CA LYS A 44 38.70 33.73 33.02
C LYS A 44 40.09 33.61 33.67
N SER A 45 41.08 33.10 32.91
CA SER A 45 42.47 32.98 33.36
C SER A 45 43.05 34.33 33.78
N ASP A 46 42.92 35.35 32.93
CA ASP A 46 43.50 36.67 33.18
C ASP A 46 42.81 37.40 34.33
N GLY A 47 41.48 37.28 34.45
CA GLY A 47 40.74 37.81 35.58
C GLY A 47 41.16 37.19 36.91
N TYR A 48 41.36 35.87 36.98
CA TYR A 48 41.86 35.22 38.19
C TYR A 48 43.31 35.63 38.52
N LYS A 49 44.18 35.82 37.52
CA LYS A 49 45.53 36.35 37.73
C LYS A 49 45.49 37.75 38.38
N LEU A 50 44.65 38.65 37.89
CA LEU A 50 44.49 40.00 38.45
C LEU A 50 43.99 39.96 39.90
N ILE A 51 43.03 39.09 40.21
CA ILE A 51 42.53 38.89 41.58
C ILE A 51 43.63 38.35 42.50
N SER A 52 44.39 37.33 42.05
CA SER A 52 45.48 36.72 42.82
C SER A 52 46.65 37.68 43.08
N SER A 53 46.86 38.64 42.17
CA SER A 53 47.88 39.70 42.30
C SER A 53 47.44 40.84 43.22
N ASN A 54 46.30 40.71 43.89
CA ASN A 54 45.71 41.71 44.79
C ASN A 54 45.47 43.08 44.11
N HIS A 55 45.00 43.08 42.87
CA HIS A 55 44.66 44.29 42.12
C HIS A 55 43.65 45.18 42.88
N ILE A 56 43.76 46.51 42.70
CA ILE A 56 42.97 47.51 43.43
C ILE A 56 41.45 47.29 43.24
N GLU A 57 41.06 46.94 42.01
CA GLU A 57 39.66 46.68 41.62
C GLU A 57 39.26 45.20 41.71
N LYS A 58 39.96 44.37 42.51
CA LYS A 58 39.74 42.91 42.55
C LYS A 58 38.28 42.50 42.80
N GLU A 59 37.54 43.24 43.62
CA GLU A 59 36.13 42.93 43.91
C GLU A 59 35.22 43.23 42.70
N ARG A 60 35.50 44.32 41.98
CA ARG A 60 34.80 44.64 40.73
C ARG A 60 35.10 43.62 39.64
N ILE A 61 36.38 43.23 39.49
CA ILE A 61 36.82 42.18 38.55
C ILE A 61 36.13 40.86 38.90
N ARG A 62 36.07 40.48 40.17
CA ARG A 62 35.39 39.26 40.62
C ARG A 62 33.90 39.26 40.25
N MET A 63 33.19 40.36 40.48
CA MET A 63 31.77 40.47 40.10
C MET A 63 31.59 40.30 38.59
N GLN A 64 32.38 41.02 37.77
CA GLN A 64 32.29 40.92 36.31
C GLN A 64 32.66 39.52 35.79
N LEU A 65 33.67 38.89 36.38
CA LEU A 65 34.06 37.52 36.02
C LEU A 65 32.91 36.54 36.27
N ASN A 66 32.25 36.65 37.42
CA ASN A 66 31.11 35.80 37.77
C ASN A 66 29.94 36.03 36.81
N GLU A 67 29.63 37.27 36.44
CA GLU A 67 28.59 37.58 35.46
C GLU A 67 28.91 36.98 34.09
N VAL A 68 30.15 37.11 33.60
CA VAL A 68 30.57 36.56 32.30
C VAL A 68 30.53 35.03 32.31
N ILE A 69 31.04 34.38 33.35
CA ILE A 69 31.05 32.91 33.47
C ILE A 69 29.61 32.40 33.55
N SER A 70 28.79 32.98 34.44
CA SER A 70 27.39 32.58 34.59
C SER A 70 26.60 32.78 33.29
N GLY A 71 26.78 33.91 32.61
CA GLY A 71 26.11 34.18 31.34
C GLY A 71 26.59 33.26 30.22
N TRP A 72 27.87 32.87 30.21
CA TRP A 72 28.41 31.91 29.24
C TRP A 72 27.84 30.51 29.46
N ASP A 73 27.78 30.04 30.70
CA ASP A 73 27.23 28.72 31.02
C ASP A 73 25.72 28.66 30.76
N GLU A 74 24.98 29.72 31.07
CA GLU A 74 23.56 29.83 30.71
C GLU A 74 23.35 29.79 29.19
N LEU A 75 24.17 30.53 28.43
CA LEU A 75 24.10 30.55 26.97
C LEU A 75 24.39 29.17 26.37
N LYS A 76 25.43 28.46 26.84
CA LYS A 76 25.73 27.09 26.41
C LYS A 76 24.56 26.15 26.69
N SER A 77 24.02 26.19 27.90
CA SER A 77 22.88 25.37 28.31
C SER A 77 21.64 25.61 27.44
N LYS A 78 21.27 26.88 27.22
CA LYS A 78 20.15 27.26 26.36
C LYS A 78 20.39 26.87 24.89
N SER A 79 21.60 27.09 24.39
CA SER A 79 21.96 26.73 23.01
C SER A 79 21.84 25.22 22.79
N ALA A 80 22.40 24.41 23.70
CA ALA A 80 22.32 22.96 23.62
C ALA A 80 20.87 22.45 23.67
N LYS A 81 20.04 23.02 24.56
CA LYS A 81 18.60 22.71 24.62
C LYS A 81 17.91 23.06 23.30
N LYS A 82 18.16 24.24 22.74
CA LYS A 82 17.59 24.67 21.46
C LYS A 82 18.05 23.78 20.30
N THR A 83 19.32 23.36 20.28
CA THR A 83 19.85 22.42 19.29
C THR A 83 19.10 21.09 19.34
N LYS A 84 18.90 20.54 20.54
CA LYS A 84 18.14 19.30 20.75
C LYS A 84 16.72 19.43 20.20
N LEU A 85 15.97 20.44 20.65
CA LEU A 85 14.57 20.64 20.25
C LEU A 85 14.43 20.86 18.74
N LEU A 86 15.29 21.68 18.12
CA LEU A 86 15.24 21.90 16.68
C LEU A 86 15.51 20.63 15.86
N LYS A 87 16.42 19.76 16.33
CA LYS A 87 16.67 18.46 15.68
C LYS A 87 15.45 17.54 15.83
N GLU A 88 14.93 17.40 17.04
CA GLU A 88 13.75 16.57 17.32
C GLU A 88 12.54 17.01 16.50
N SER A 89 12.24 18.31 16.48
CA SER A 89 11.15 18.87 15.66
C SER A 89 11.38 18.63 14.17
N TYR A 90 12.63 18.75 13.69
CA TYR A 90 12.94 18.51 12.28
C TYR A 90 12.74 17.06 11.88
N GLU A 91 13.17 16.12 12.72
CA GLU A 91 12.99 14.69 12.47
C GLU A 91 11.51 14.28 12.55
N ALA A 92 10.75 14.82 13.52
CA ALA A 92 9.31 14.61 13.63
C ALA A 92 8.56 15.15 12.40
N TYR A 93 8.96 16.33 11.90
CA TYR A 93 8.42 16.89 10.67
C TYR A 93 8.71 16.00 9.45
N GLN A 94 9.94 15.48 9.32
CA GLN A 94 10.27 14.55 8.24
C GLN A 94 9.44 13.26 8.31
N LEU A 95 9.22 12.73 9.52
CA LEU A 95 8.38 11.56 9.73
C LEU A 95 6.93 11.86 9.31
N SER A 96 6.36 12.97 9.75
CA SER A 96 5.00 13.40 9.37
C SER A 96 4.83 13.42 7.85
N ARG A 97 5.79 13.98 7.10
CA ARG A 97 5.73 13.99 5.63
C ARG A 97 5.72 12.58 5.02
N LYS A 98 6.54 11.67 5.55
CA LYS A 98 6.54 10.26 5.10
C LYS A 98 5.21 9.57 5.40
N LEU A 99 4.62 9.84 6.57
CA LEU A 99 3.32 9.29 6.94
C LEU A 99 2.24 9.80 5.99
N ASP A 100 2.17 11.10 5.71
CA ASP A 100 1.21 11.69 4.75
C ASP A 100 1.33 11.07 3.34
N ASP A 101 2.55 10.76 2.90
CA ASP A 101 2.79 10.14 1.60
C ASP A 101 2.31 8.68 1.55
N ILE A 102 2.48 7.93 2.65
CA ILE A 102 1.96 6.56 2.78
C ILE A 102 0.44 6.57 2.92
N GLU A 103 -0.12 7.54 3.66
CA GLU A 103 -1.57 7.70 3.82
C GLU A 103 -2.27 7.90 2.47
N LYS A 104 -1.77 8.81 1.64
CA LYS A 104 -2.29 9.02 0.29
C LYS A 104 -2.17 7.79 -0.60
N TRP A 105 -1.07 7.04 -0.43
CA TRP A 105 -0.88 5.78 -1.15
C TRP A 105 -1.92 4.74 -0.71
N LEU A 106 -2.16 4.60 0.59
CA LEU A 106 -3.22 3.73 1.15
C LEU A 106 -4.59 4.11 0.60
N ASP A 107 -4.93 5.41 0.57
CA ASP A 107 -6.20 5.88 0.00
C ASP A 107 -6.38 5.40 -1.46
N GLY A 108 -5.30 5.44 -2.26
CA GLY A 108 -5.32 4.97 -3.65
C GLY A 108 -5.50 3.45 -3.77
N ILE A 109 -4.86 2.68 -2.89
CA ILE A 109 -5.01 1.22 -2.86
C ILE A 109 -6.42 0.84 -2.42
N GLU A 110 -6.92 1.41 -1.33
CA GLU A 110 -8.27 1.16 -0.80
C GLU A 110 -9.34 1.53 -1.83
N HIS A 111 -9.19 2.65 -2.54
CA HIS A 111 -10.07 3.03 -3.64
C HIS A 111 -10.03 2.03 -4.81
N SER A 112 -8.85 1.51 -5.13
CA SER A 112 -8.71 0.50 -6.19
C SER A 112 -9.39 -0.82 -5.79
N LEU A 113 -9.30 -1.20 -4.51
CA LEU A 113 -9.93 -2.40 -3.96
C LEU A 113 -11.44 -2.27 -3.79
N SER A 114 -11.98 -1.05 -3.64
CA SER A 114 -13.43 -0.81 -3.53
C SER A 114 -14.20 -0.89 -4.86
N THR A 115 -13.54 -1.27 -5.96
CA THR A 115 -14.19 -1.41 -7.27
C THR A 115 -14.89 -2.76 -7.42
N ASP A 116 -16.16 -2.79 -7.79
CA ASP A 116 -16.93 -4.03 -8.00
C ASP A 116 -16.83 -4.58 -9.46
N ASP A 117 -15.74 -4.26 -10.17
CA ASP A 117 -15.53 -4.76 -11.54
C ASP A 117 -14.99 -6.19 -11.52
N HIS A 118 -15.83 -7.12 -12.01
CA HIS A 118 -15.56 -8.55 -12.13
C HIS A 118 -15.36 -9.00 -13.59
N GLY A 119 -15.27 -8.06 -14.54
CA GLY A 119 -15.16 -8.36 -15.96
C GLY A 119 -16.47 -8.87 -16.59
N LYS A 120 -16.44 -9.04 -17.91
CA LYS A 120 -17.61 -9.38 -18.73
C LYS A 120 -17.37 -10.52 -19.73
N ASP A 121 -16.13 -10.98 -19.82
CA ASP A 121 -15.65 -12.03 -20.71
C ASP A 121 -14.29 -12.52 -20.20
N THR A 122 -13.83 -13.68 -20.68
CA THR A 122 -12.55 -14.30 -20.27
C THR A 122 -11.38 -13.32 -20.37
N GLN A 123 -11.28 -12.57 -21.49
CA GLN A 123 -10.17 -11.65 -21.73
C GLN A 123 -10.15 -10.46 -20.74
N SER A 124 -11.30 -9.89 -20.42
CA SER A 124 -11.42 -8.77 -19.48
C SER A 124 -11.10 -9.22 -18.05
N VAL A 125 -11.53 -10.41 -17.63
CA VAL A 125 -11.18 -10.96 -16.32
C VAL A 125 -9.68 -11.22 -16.19
N GLU A 126 -9.05 -11.82 -17.21
CA GLU A 126 -7.59 -12.03 -17.22
C GLU A 126 -6.81 -10.72 -17.06
N LYS A 127 -7.26 -9.64 -17.74
CA LYS A 127 -6.68 -8.31 -17.58
C LYS A 127 -6.85 -7.77 -16.15
N LEU A 128 -8.01 -7.97 -15.55
CA LEU A 128 -8.28 -7.55 -14.16
C LEU A 128 -7.43 -8.34 -13.16
N ILE A 129 -7.28 -9.65 -13.36
CA ILE A 129 -6.40 -10.51 -12.55
C ILE A 129 -4.97 -9.99 -12.62
N LYS A 130 -4.45 -9.77 -13.83
CA LYS A 130 -3.08 -9.24 -14.00
C LYS A 130 -2.88 -7.91 -13.29
N LYS A 131 -3.84 -6.98 -13.44
CA LYS A 131 -3.80 -5.67 -12.76
C LYS A 131 -3.84 -5.83 -11.24
N HIS A 132 -4.63 -6.78 -10.73
CA HIS A 132 -4.71 -7.07 -9.30
C HIS A 132 -3.42 -7.68 -8.76
N ASP A 133 -2.78 -8.58 -9.50
CA ASP A 133 -1.48 -9.14 -9.13
C ASP A 133 -0.38 -8.08 -9.09
N GLU A 134 -0.39 -7.12 -10.04
CA GLU A 134 0.50 -5.96 -10.01
C GLU A 134 0.25 -5.09 -8.75
N LEU A 135 -1.02 -4.83 -8.40
CA LEU A 135 -1.38 -4.11 -7.17
C LEU A 135 -0.91 -4.85 -5.91
N ARG A 136 -1.07 -6.18 -5.85
CA ARG A 136 -0.61 -6.98 -4.70
C ARG A 136 0.91 -6.95 -4.56
N ALA A 137 1.64 -7.01 -5.68
CA ALA A 137 3.08 -6.85 -5.68
C ALA A 137 3.52 -5.45 -5.22
N GLU A 138 2.79 -4.40 -5.61
CA GLU A 138 3.02 -3.04 -5.14
C GLU A 138 2.81 -2.91 -3.62
N VAL A 139 1.71 -3.46 -3.09
CA VAL A 139 1.42 -3.49 -1.64
C VAL A 139 2.56 -4.19 -0.89
N GLU A 140 2.99 -5.35 -1.37
CA GLU A 140 4.09 -6.09 -0.75
C GLU A 140 5.41 -5.31 -0.80
N ALA A 141 5.70 -4.64 -1.90
CA ALA A 141 6.89 -3.80 -2.05
C ALA A 141 6.89 -2.58 -1.12
N LYS A 142 5.73 -2.12 -0.62
CA LYS A 142 5.63 -1.02 0.36
C LYS A 142 5.88 -1.43 1.80
N ARG A 143 5.79 -2.72 2.12
CA ARG A 143 6.02 -3.26 3.47
C ARG A 143 7.23 -2.66 4.21
N PRO A 144 8.47 -2.69 3.65
CA PRO A 144 9.64 -2.22 4.38
C PRO A 144 9.57 -0.72 4.74
N LEU A 145 8.91 0.09 3.90
CA LEU A 145 8.73 1.51 4.17
C LEU A 145 7.72 1.75 5.30
N VAL A 146 6.63 0.98 5.34
CA VAL A 146 5.63 1.03 6.43
C VAL A 146 6.28 0.61 7.75
N GLU A 147 7.05 -0.48 7.74
CA GLU A 147 7.80 -0.95 8.91
C GLU A 147 8.82 0.11 9.39
N GLU A 148 9.56 0.75 8.47
CA GLU A 148 10.52 1.80 8.80
C GLU A 148 9.86 2.98 9.53
N VAL A 149 8.73 3.50 9.02
CA VAL A 149 8.09 4.68 9.62
C VAL A 149 7.47 4.37 10.98
N VAL A 150 6.91 3.17 11.16
CA VAL A 150 6.34 2.72 12.43
C VAL A 150 7.44 2.54 13.47
N GLN A 151 8.54 1.88 13.09
CA GLN A 151 9.69 1.71 13.98
C GLN A 151 10.27 3.07 14.39
N LYS A 152 10.46 3.98 13.43
CA LYS A 152 10.99 5.31 13.69
C LYS A 152 10.08 6.12 14.64
N ALA A 153 8.77 6.04 14.46
CA ALA A 153 7.81 6.68 15.35
C ALA A 153 7.90 6.13 16.78
N ALA A 154 8.03 4.81 16.93
CA ALA A 154 8.19 4.16 18.23
C ALA A 154 9.51 4.56 18.91
N GLU A 155 10.62 4.62 18.18
CA GLU A 155 11.93 5.06 18.69
C GLU A 155 11.90 6.51 19.19
N MET A 156 11.25 7.41 18.44
CA MET A 156 11.08 8.81 18.84
C MET A 156 10.20 8.94 20.09
N LYS A 157 9.13 8.13 20.18
CA LYS A 157 8.27 8.05 21.36
C LYS A 157 9.04 7.56 22.59
N GLN A 158 9.85 6.51 22.45
CA GLN A 158 10.70 5.96 23.52
C GLN A 158 11.78 6.96 23.96
N SER A 159 12.33 7.72 23.02
CA SER A 159 13.30 8.79 23.29
C SER A 159 12.67 10.05 23.91
N ASN A 160 11.35 10.05 24.12
CA ASN A 160 10.57 11.13 24.71
C ASN A 160 10.73 12.47 23.96
N PHE A 161 10.68 12.41 22.62
CA PHE A 161 10.68 13.60 21.77
C PHE A 161 9.44 14.46 22.10
N GLU A 162 9.65 15.77 22.19
CA GLU A 162 8.55 16.70 22.47
C GLU A 162 7.56 16.73 21.28
N ASN A 163 6.26 16.67 21.56
CA ASN A 163 5.18 16.71 20.56
C ASN A 163 5.14 15.57 19.51
N ILE A 164 5.79 14.43 19.74
CA ILE A 164 5.74 13.27 18.82
C ILE A 164 4.41 12.48 18.85
N GLY A 165 3.49 12.82 19.76
CA GLY A 165 2.27 12.04 20.02
C GLY A 165 1.41 11.83 18.77
N GLU A 166 1.19 12.90 18.00
CA GLU A 166 0.37 12.87 16.79
C GLU A 166 0.98 11.96 15.71
N GLN A 167 2.29 12.06 15.46
CA GLN A 167 2.98 11.25 14.46
C GLN A 167 3.02 9.77 14.86
N PHE A 168 3.15 9.48 16.16
CA PHE A 168 3.07 8.13 16.69
C PHE A 168 1.69 7.52 16.44
N GLU A 169 0.62 8.19 16.86
CA GLU A 169 -0.75 7.74 16.61
C GLU A 169 -1.06 7.62 15.11
N HIS A 170 -0.55 8.53 14.27
CA HIS A 170 -0.68 8.43 12.82
C HIS A 170 0.05 7.18 12.28
N SER A 171 1.25 6.86 12.77
CA SER A 171 1.95 5.64 12.36
C SER A 171 1.19 4.36 12.75
N GLU A 172 0.54 4.32 13.92
CA GLU A 172 -0.29 3.18 14.33
C GLU A 172 -1.51 3.02 13.41
N ARG A 173 -2.20 4.12 13.08
CA ARG A 173 -3.31 4.09 12.11
C ARG A 173 -2.88 3.58 10.73
N ILE A 174 -1.72 4.03 10.24
CA ILE A 174 -1.16 3.54 8.96
C ILE A 174 -0.87 2.04 9.03
N GLN A 175 -0.29 1.57 10.14
CA GLN A 175 0.01 0.15 10.32
C GLN A 175 -1.27 -0.70 10.33
N GLU A 176 -2.30 -0.27 11.05
CA GLU A 176 -3.60 -0.94 11.09
C GLU A 176 -4.24 -1.00 9.70
N ARG A 177 -4.31 0.13 8.98
CA ARG A 177 -4.84 0.19 7.61
C ARG A 177 -4.07 -0.73 6.66
N TYR A 178 -2.73 -0.66 6.68
CA TYR A 178 -1.88 -1.50 5.84
C TYR A 178 -2.10 -3.00 6.11
N ASN A 179 -2.14 -3.41 7.37
CA ASN A 179 -2.43 -4.80 7.75
C ASN A 179 -3.85 -5.21 7.32
N GLY A 180 -4.80 -4.28 7.40
CA GLY A 180 -6.18 -4.45 6.96
C GLY A 180 -6.34 -4.69 5.46
N LEU A 181 -5.36 -4.34 4.61
CA LEU A 181 -5.42 -4.59 3.16
C LEU A 181 -5.39 -6.08 2.78
N LYS A 182 -4.88 -6.94 3.66
CA LYS A 182 -4.66 -8.36 3.36
C LYS A 182 -5.95 -9.08 2.98
N GLU A 183 -7.02 -8.87 3.77
CA GLU A 183 -8.29 -9.56 3.58
C GLU A 183 -9.04 -9.07 2.32
N PRO A 184 -9.24 -7.75 2.09
CA PRO A 184 -9.83 -7.25 0.85
C PRO A 184 -9.04 -7.65 -0.41
N CYS A 185 -7.70 -7.65 -0.35
CA CYS A 185 -6.87 -8.13 -1.45
C CYS A 185 -7.14 -9.60 -1.79
N GLN A 186 -7.31 -10.44 -0.77
CA GLN A 186 -7.58 -11.87 -0.93
C GLN A 186 -8.99 -12.09 -1.47
N ILE A 187 -10.00 -11.45 -0.88
CA ILE A 187 -11.40 -11.52 -1.33
C ILE A 187 -11.50 -11.12 -2.81
N ARG A 188 -10.86 -10.02 -3.21
CA ARG A 188 -10.85 -9.59 -4.61
C ARG A 188 -10.17 -10.61 -5.52
N ALA A 189 -9.06 -11.21 -5.09
CA ALA A 189 -8.38 -12.23 -5.88
C ALA A 189 -9.28 -13.46 -6.11
N ASP A 190 -9.94 -13.94 -5.05
CA ASP A 190 -10.85 -15.09 -5.12
C ASP A 190 -12.06 -14.78 -6.02
N ASN A 191 -12.67 -13.61 -5.88
CA ASN A 191 -13.78 -13.18 -6.72
C ASN A 191 -13.41 -13.10 -8.22
N LEU A 192 -12.21 -12.62 -8.55
CA LEU A 192 -11.73 -12.57 -9.93
C LEU A 192 -11.43 -13.96 -10.49
N GLN A 193 -10.90 -14.87 -9.66
CA GLN A 193 -10.68 -16.27 -10.05
C GLN A 193 -11.99 -17.00 -10.30
N ASP A 194 -13.00 -16.79 -9.46
CA ASP A 194 -14.32 -17.38 -9.66
C ASP A 194 -15.02 -16.82 -10.90
N SER A 195 -14.87 -15.51 -11.14
CA SER A 195 -15.34 -14.89 -12.40
C SER A 195 -14.65 -15.50 -13.62
N LEU A 196 -13.34 -15.77 -13.56
CA LEU A 196 -12.61 -16.40 -14.66
C LEU A 196 -13.13 -17.82 -14.93
N LYS A 197 -13.31 -18.63 -13.89
CA LYS A 197 -13.87 -19.98 -14.02
C LYS A 197 -15.26 -19.95 -14.67
N PHE A 198 -16.09 -18.98 -14.28
CA PHE A 198 -17.42 -18.82 -14.85
C PHE A 198 -17.37 -18.51 -16.35
N PHE A 199 -16.53 -17.57 -16.79
CA PHE A 199 -16.44 -17.25 -18.21
C PHE A 199 -15.78 -18.37 -19.03
N GLN A 200 -14.79 -19.07 -18.49
CA GLN A 200 -14.25 -20.27 -19.15
C GLN A 200 -15.33 -21.35 -19.33
N TRP A 201 -16.12 -21.59 -18.28
CA TRP A 201 -17.22 -22.56 -18.34
C TRP A 201 -18.33 -22.13 -19.29
N ILE A 202 -18.69 -20.85 -19.34
CA ILE A 202 -19.76 -20.39 -20.24
C ILE A 202 -19.32 -20.49 -21.71
N ASP A 203 -18.04 -20.22 -22.00
CA ASP A 203 -17.45 -20.41 -23.33
C ASP A 203 -17.50 -21.89 -23.74
N GLU A 204 -17.06 -22.81 -22.86
CA GLU A 204 -17.14 -24.26 -23.09
C GLU A 204 -18.58 -24.75 -23.28
N ALA A 205 -19.52 -24.26 -22.46
CA ALA A 205 -20.90 -24.67 -22.51
C ALA A 205 -21.61 -24.18 -23.78
N ASN A 206 -21.34 -22.94 -24.19
CA ASN A 206 -21.88 -22.40 -25.44
C ASN A 206 -21.34 -23.16 -26.66
N GLU A 207 -20.05 -23.56 -26.66
CA GLU A 207 -19.51 -24.41 -27.73
C GLU A 207 -20.28 -25.73 -27.87
N GLN A 208 -20.63 -26.37 -26.73
CA GLN A 208 -21.44 -27.60 -26.77
C GLN A 208 -22.88 -27.35 -27.21
N VAL A 209 -23.49 -26.24 -26.80
CA VAL A 209 -24.85 -25.85 -27.22
C VAL A 209 -24.89 -25.56 -28.73
N ASP A 210 -23.90 -24.84 -29.26
CA ASP A 210 -23.81 -24.54 -30.69
C ASP A 210 -23.62 -25.83 -31.50
N TRP A 211 -22.75 -26.73 -31.05
CA TRP A 211 -22.59 -28.06 -31.66
C TRP A 211 -23.89 -28.86 -31.68
N LEU A 212 -24.64 -28.88 -30.56
CA LEU A 212 -25.95 -29.54 -30.48
C LEU A 212 -26.99 -28.90 -31.41
N HIS A 213 -27.01 -27.58 -31.49
CA HIS A 213 -27.88 -26.83 -32.40
C HIS A 213 -27.66 -27.22 -33.87
N GLU A 214 -26.41 -27.49 -34.27
CA GLU A 214 -26.08 -27.98 -35.61
C GLU A 214 -26.38 -29.47 -35.79
N LEU A 215 -26.23 -30.29 -34.74
CA LEU A 215 -26.40 -31.73 -34.79
C LEU A 215 -27.88 -32.17 -34.83
N VAL A 216 -28.72 -31.61 -33.96
CA VAL A 216 -30.12 -32.05 -33.78
C VAL A 216 -30.91 -32.04 -35.11
N PRO A 217 -30.87 -30.98 -35.94
CA PRO A 217 -31.57 -30.97 -37.23
C PRO A 217 -31.07 -32.04 -38.20
N ARG A 218 -29.78 -32.40 -38.15
CA ARG A 218 -29.19 -33.43 -39.01
C ARG A 218 -29.66 -34.83 -38.61
N LEU A 219 -29.88 -35.07 -37.32
CA LEU A 219 -30.44 -36.33 -36.80
C LEU A 219 -31.94 -36.45 -37.08
N GLN A 220 -32.66 -35.33 -37.10
CA GLN A 220 -34.10 -35.27 -37.40
C GLN A 220 -34.42 -35.32 -38.91
N SER A 221 -33.41 -35.41 -39.77
CA SER A 221 -33.61 -35.51 -41.22
C SER A 221 -34.37 -36.79 -41.58
N SER A 222 -35.46 -36.64 -42.32
CA SER A 222 -36.26 -37.74 -42.87
C SER A 222 -35.87 -38.13 -44.31
N ASP A 223 -34.71 -37.68 -44.78
CA ASP A 223 -34.15 -38.09 -46.08
C ASP A 223 -33.41 -39.43 -45.93
N TYR A 224 -33.99 -40.47 -46.52
CA TYR A 224 -33.42 -41.83 -46.52
C TYR A 224 -32.68 -42.18 -47.82
N GLY A 225 -32.62 -41.24 -48.77
CA GLY A 225 -32.04 -41.43 -50.10
C GLY A 225 -32.97 -42.23 -51.04
N SER A 226 -32.96 -41.85 -52.32
CA SER A 226 -33.78 -42.48 -53.36
C SER A 226 -33.09 -43.65 -54.08
N THR A 227 -31.82 -43.94 -53.76
CA THR A 227 -31.01 -44.99 -54.39
C THR A 227 -30.18 -45.73 -53.34
N LEU A 228 -29.77 -46.97 -53.66
CA LEU A 228 -28.88 -47.75 -52.79
C LEU A 228 -27.59 -46.99 -52.46
N HIS A 229 -26.99 -46.32 -53.45
CA HIS A 229 -25.77 -45.53 -53.25
C HIS A 229 -26.01 -44.34 -52.31
N ALA A 230 -27.12 -43.61 -52.48
CA ALA A 230 -27.50 -42.52 -51.58
C ALA A 230 -27.74 -43.01 -50.14
N ALA A 231 -28.43 -44.14 -49.97
CA ALA A 231 -28.66 -44.76 -48.67
C ALA A 231 -27.34 -45.22 -48.00
N GLN A 232 -26.42 -45.81 -48.76
CA GLN A 232 -25.09 -46.18 -48.26
C GLN A 232 -24.29 -44.97 -47.80
N LEU A 233 -24.31 -43.87 -48.57
CA LEU A 233 -23.65 -42.62 -48.19
C LEU A 233 -24.26 -42.02 -46.91
N LEU A 234 -25.58 -42.02 -46.78
CA LEU A 234 -26.28 -41.57 -45.57
C LEU A 234 -25.91 -42.42 -44.35
N ASN A 235 -25.81 -43.74 -44.51
CA ASN A 235 -25.38 -44.64 -43.46
C ASN A 235 -23.92 -44.37 -43.01
N THR A 236 -23.01 -44.11 -43.94
CA THR A 236 -21.64 -43.69 -43.60
C THR A 236 -21.63 -42.36 -42.85
N LYS A 237 -22.40 -41.36 -43.30
CA LYS A 237 -22.53 -40.07 -42.59
C LYS A 237 -23.10 -40.24 -41.18
N HIS A 238 -24.10 -41.11 -41.01
CA HIS A 238 -24.67 -41.42 -39.69
C HIS A 238 -23.64 -42.09 -38.77
N GLY A 239 -22.81 -43.00 -39.29
CA GLY A 239 -21.70 -43.59 -38.53
C GLY A 239 -20.69 -42.55 -38.01
N ILE A 240 -20.37 -41.54 -38.83
CA ILE A 240 -19.51 -40.42 -38.43
C ILE A 240 -20.19 -39.58 -37.33
N LEU A 241 -21.48 -39.25 -37.50
CA LEU A 241 -22.24 -38.53 -36.48
C LEU A 241 -22.26 -39.27 -35.14
N LYS A 242 -22.44 -40.59 -35.15
CA LYS A 242 -22.41 -41.40 -33.93
C LYS A 242 -21.05 -41.33 -33.22
N GLN A 243 -19.95 -41.43 -33.95
CA GLN A 243 -18.61 -41.26 -33.36
C GLN A 243 -18.41 -39.86 -32.77
N GLN A 244 -18.95 -38.81 -33.43
CA GLN A 244 -18.92 -37.46 -32.89
C GLN A 244 -19.72 -37.38 -31.57
N ILE A 245 -20.93 -37.92 -31.52
CA ILE A 245 -21.75 -37.99 -30.29
C ILE A 245 -21.01 -38.72 -29.17
N ASP A 246 -20.43 -39.89 -29.45
CA ASP A 246 -19.69 -40.68 -28.48
C ASP A 246 -18.48 -39.90 -27.90
N SER A 247 -17.86 -39.03 -28.70
CA SER A 247 -16.76 -38.17 -28.26
C SER A 247 -17.20 -36.94 -27.46
N HIS A 248 -18.34 -36.33 -27.79
CA HIS A 248 -18.87 -35.14 -27.11
C HIS A 248 -19.65 -35.46 -25.82
N ALA A 249 -20.29 -36.63 -25.73
CA ALA A 249 -21.05 -37.05 -24.55
C ALA A 249 -20.29 -36.92 -23.20
N PRO A 250 -19.01 -37.36 -23.06
CA PRO A 250 -18.25 -37.16 -21.82
C PRO A 250 -17.94 -35.67 -21.56
N ILE A 251 -17.70 -34.87 -22.59
CA ILE A 251 -17.43 -33.42 -22.47
C ILE A 251 -18.68 -32.71 -21.95
N ILE A 252 -19.85 -32.96 -22.55
CA ILE A 252 -21.13 -32.39 -22.11
C ILE A 252 -21.44 -32.80 -20.66
N SER A 253 -21.18 -34.06 -20.31
CA SER A 253 -21.35 -34.54 -18.93
C SER A 253 -20.44 -33.78 -17.94
N GLN A 254 -19.19 -33.52 -18.33
CA GLN A 254 -18.25 -32.75 -17.51
C GLN A 254 -18.63 -31.27 -17.41
N VAL A 255 -19.03 -30.63 -18.51
CA VAL A 255 -19.51 -29.24 -18.53
C VAL A 255 -20.75 -29.09 -17.64
N LYS A 256 -21.69 -30.04 -17.70
CA LYS A 256 -22.87 -30.07 -16.80
C LYS A 256 -22.45 -30.19 -15.33
N LYS A 257 -21.55 -31.13 -15.02
CA LYS A 257 -21.02 -31.31 -13.66
C LYS A 257 -20.39 -30.03 -13.12
N ASN A 258 -19.50 -29.40 -13.89
CA ASN A 258 -18.83 -28.14 -13.52
C ASN A 258 -19.87 -27.04 -13.24
N GLY A 259 -20.89 -26.90 -14.10
CA GLY A 259 -21.95 -25.90 -13.91
C GLY A 259 -22.79 -26.16 -12.65
N TYR A 260 -23.13 -27.41 -12.34
CA TYR A 260 -23.84 -27.74 -11.10
C TYR A 260 -22.99 -27.48 -9.86
N GLU A 261 -21.70 -27.77 -9.91
CA GLU A 261 -20.75 -27.45 -8.83
C GLU A 261 -20.71 -25.94 -8.58
N MET A 262 -20.52 -25.12 -9.63
CA MET A 262 -20.53 -23.65 -9.52
C MET A 262 -21.84 -23.13 -8.92
N LYS A 263 -22.99 -23.67 -9.34
CA LYS A 263 -24.30 -23.32 -8.77
C LYS A 263 -24.39 -23.70 -7.28
N SER A 264 -23.90 -24.87 -6.90
CA SER A 264 -23.94 -25.35 -5.51
C SER A 264 -23.06 -24.51 -4.56
N SER A 265 -22.00 -23.91 -5.09
CA SER A 265 -21.13 -22.98 -4.36
C SER A 265 -21.75 -21.59 -4.13
N GLY A 266 -22.98 -21.34 -4.62
CA GLY A 266 -23.65 -20.05 -4.45
C GLY A 266 -23.07 -18.95 -5.35
N HIS A 267 -22.52 -19.31 -6.52
CA HIS A 267 -21.87 -18.39 -7.44
C HIS A 267 -22.79 -17.22 -7.86
N PHE A 268 -22.25 -16.02 -8.02
CA PHE A 268 -23.01 -14.79 -8.32
C PHE A 268 -23.85 -14.91 -9.60
N ALA A 269 -23.34 -15.64 -10.60
CA ALA A 269 -24.02 -15.89 -11.88
C ALA A 269 -24.95 -17.12 -11.89
N SER A 270 -25.40 -17.61 -10.71
CA SER A 270 -26.22 -18.83 -10.59
C SER A 270 -27.43 -18.89 -11.54
N LYS A 271 -28.09 -17.75 -11.80
CA LYS A 271 -29.23 -17.68 -12.71
C LYS A 271 -28.85 -17.93 -14.16
N ASP A 272 -27.70 -17.44 -14.61
CA ASP A 272 -27.24 -17.61 -15.99
C ASP A 272 -26.68 -19.01 -16.19
N ILE A 273 -25.96 -19.54 -15.19
CA ILE A 273 -25.54 -20.94 -15.14
C ILE A 273 -26.73 -21.89 -15.32
N GLU A 274 -27.83 -21.64 -14.60
CA GLU A 274 -29.04 -22.46 -14.68
C GLU A 274 -29.69 -22.44 -16.07
N LYS A 275 -29.76 -21.27 -16.71
CA LYS A 275 -30.30 -21.17 -18.09
C LYS A 275 -29.48 -22.00 -19.06
N VAL A 276 -28.16 -21.86 -19.04
CA VAL A 276 -27.26 -22.58 -19.94
C VAL A 276 -27.33 -24.10 -19.69
N LEU A 277 -27.32 -24.53 -18.42
CA LEU A 277 -27.50 -25.95 -18.07
C LEU A 277 -28.84 -26.52 -18.54
N HIS A 278 -29.92 -25.74 -18.45
CA HIS A 278 -31.24 -26.16 -18.93
C HIS A 278 -31.24 -26.34 -20.45
N THR A 279 -30.72 -25.37 -21.21
CA THR A 279 -30.58 -25.47 -22.67
C THR A 279 -29.74 -26.67 -23.08
N LEU A 280 -28.55 -26.81 -22.47
CA LEU A 280 -27.63 -27.92 -22.76
C LEU A 280 -28.26 -29.28 -22.46
N THR A 281 -29.01 -29.40 -21.36
CA THR A 281 -29.70 -30.65 -21.01
C THR A 281 -30.81 -30.98 -21.99
N ASN A 282 -31.70 -30.03 -22.29
CA ASN A 282 -32.82 -30.27 -23.20
C ASN A 282 -32.36 -30.66 -24.61
N GLN A 283 -31.28 -30.04 -25.10
CA GLN A 283 -30.76 -30.33 -26.44
C GLN A 283 -30.03 -31.67 -26.49
N PHE A 284 -29.28 -32.01 -25.43
CA PHE A 284 -28.60 -33.29 -25.36
C PHE A 284 -29.59 -34.45 -25.24
N ASP A 285 -30.69 -34.28 -24.50
CA ASP A 285 -31.77 -35.29 -24.41
C ASP A 285 -32.53 -35.48 -25.74
N ALA A 286 -32.39 -34.56 -26.69
CA ALA A 286 -33.01 -34.63 -28.02
C ALA A 286 -32.14 -35.37 -29.07
N VAL A 287 -30.90 -35.73 -28.72
CA VAL A 287 -29.92 -36.46 -29.55
C VAL A 287 -29.99 -37.96 -29.25
#